data_AF-A0A7K0PL81-F1
#
_entry.id   AF-A0A7K0PL81-F1
#
_cell.length_a   1.000
_cell.length_b   1.000
_cell.length_c   1.000
_cell.angle_alpha   90.00
_cell.angle_beta   90.00
_cell.angle_gamma   90.00
#
_symmetry.space_group_name_H-M   'P 1'
#
loop_
_entity.id
_entity.type
_entity.pdbx_description
1 polymer ?
#
loop_
_entity_poly.entity_id
_entity_poly.type
_entity_poly.pdbx_seq_one_letter_code
_entity_poly.pdbx_strand_id
1 'polypeptide(L)'
;MANEKELIEKAILSIQEVYGVSRESVQRLMELTNGNEKVRFVSIKGYNSDKSLNTEVADQVVNINANYGNMLDKDALTLNNVVLKRDVEPLIATWDYEGKYDLNGVSVADFKKQVKEALEIALQELRNPKTGSRESNDIWLNKALAFNTNTLRLSVFGASISKTVKQEGVYKKVKSAPKTVAKQIIQKAVEPRTAQIRRFTMDNLSIMKMDGETLEIGGGQTEGVEIKA
;
A
#
# COMPACT_ATOMS: atom_id res chain seq x y z
N MET A 1 15.33 0.34 -27.00
CA MET A 1 14.38 0.62 -25.91
C MET A 1 13.01 0.69 -26.53
N ALA A 2 12.05 -0.12 -26.07
CA ALA A 2 10.68 -0.06 -26.60
C ALA A 2 10.11 1.33 -26.33
N ASN A 3 9.38 1.90 -27.29
CA ASN A 3 8.67 3.16 -27.10
C ASN A 3 7.61 2.97 -25.99
N GLU A 4 7.32 3.99 -25.18
CA GLU A 4 6.31 3.94 -24.10
C GLU A 4 4.97 3.37 -24.58
N LYS A 5 4.57 3.73 -25.80
CA LYS A 5 3.38 3.20 -26.46
C LYS A 5 3.42 1.68 -26.67
N GLU A 6 4.58 1.12 -27.02
CA GLU A 6 4.77 -0.32 -27.20
C GLU A 6 4.74 -1.07 -25.85
N LEU A 7 5.27 -0.46 -24.79
CA LEU A 7 5.21 -1.03 -23.44
C LEU A 7 3.76 -1.08 -22.92
N ILE A 8 3.02 0.02 -23.10
CA ILE A 8 1.59 0.07 -22.75
C ILE A 8 0.82 -0.98 -23.56
N GLU A 9 1.07 -1.11 -24.86
CA GLU A 9 0.42 -2.11 -25.69
C GLU A 9 0.68 -3.55 -25.19
N LYS A 10 1.93 -3.86 -24.84
CA LYS A 10 2.29 -5.16 -24.22
C LYS A 10 1.57 -5.39 -22.89
N ALA A 11 1.47 -4.35 -22.05
CA ALA A 11 0.75 -4.44 -20.79
C ALA A 11 -0.75 -4.70 -21.01
N ILE A 12 -1.39 -4.02 -21.97
CA ILE A 12 -2.79 -4.25 -22.33
C ILE A 12 -3.01 -5.72 -22.74
N LEU A 13 -2.19 -6.25 -23.66
CA LEU A 13 -2.30 -7.64 -24.10
C LEU A 13 -2.11 -8.62 -22.93
N SER A 14 -1.14 -8.36 -22.05
CA SER A 14 -0.89 -9.19 -20.87
C SER A 14 -2.07 -9.17 -19.89
N ILE A 15 -2.70 -8.01 -19.69
CA ILE A 15 -3.88 -7.89 -18.83
C ILE A 15 -5.07 -8.67 -19.42
N GLN A 16 -5.26 -8.59 -20.73
CA GLN A 16 -6.32 -9.37 -21.40
C GLN A 16 -6.14 -10.86 -21.17
N GLU A 17 -4.92 -11.37 -21.32
CA GLU A 17 -4.58 -12.78 -21.12
C GLU A 17 -4.75 -13.22 -19.65
N VAL A 18 -4.16 -12.47 -18.72
CA VAL A 18 -4.14 -12.83 -17.29
C VAL A 18 -5.52 -12.75 -16.65
N TYR A 19 -6.29 -11.72 -16.98
CA TYR A 19 -7.59 -11.45 -16.33
C TYR A 19 -8.78 -11.92 -17.15
N GLY A 20 -8.57 -12.45 -18.36
CA GLY A 20 -9.65 -12.90 -19.25
C GLY A 20 -10.62 -11.77 -19.66
N VAL A 21 -10.14 -10.53 -19.75
CA VAL A 21 -10.95 -9.35 -20.08
C VAL A 21 -10.72 -8.89 -21.51
N SER A 22 -11.73 -8.21 -22.09
CA SER A 22 -11.61 -7.65 -23.44
C SER A 22 -10.68 -6.43 -23.46
N ARG A 23 -10.12 -6.11 -24.63
CA ARG A 23 -9.29 -4.92 -24.82
C ARG A 23 -10.05 -3.64 -24.44
N GLU A 24 -11.31 -3.56 -24.87
CA GLU A 24 -12.20 -2.42 -24.62
C GLU A 24 -12.41 -2.24 -23.11
N SER A 25 -12.45 -3.33 -22.35
CA SER A 25 -12.58 -3.30 -20.90
C SER A 25 -11.34 -2.71 -20.24
N VAL A 26 -10.14 -3.09 -20.70
CA VAL A 26 -8.86 -2.52 -20.24
C VAL A 26 -8.76 -1.04 -20.60
N GLN A 27 -9.09 -0.69 -21.84
CA GLN A 27 -9.08 0.70 -22.31
C GLN A 27 -10.06 1.57 -21.52
N ARG A 28 -11.28 1.08 -21.28
CA ARG A 28 -12.27 1.76 -20.45
C ARG A 28 -11.78 1.96 -19.01
N LEU A 29 -11.13 0.96 -18.42
CA LEU A 29 -10.52 1.08 -17.10
C LEU A 29 -9.43 2.17 -17.09
N MET A 30 -8.56 2.19 -18.10
CA MET A 30 -7.55 3.23 -18.26
C MET A 30 -8.19 4.61 -18.41
N GLU A 31 -9.20 4.77 -19.26
CA GLU A 31 -9.92 6.04 -19.46
C GLU A 31 -10.59 6.54 -18.18
N LEU A 32 -11.29 5.67 -17.45
CA LEU A 32 -11.99 6.03 -16.22
C LEU A 32 -11.02 6.49 -15.13
N THR A 33 -9.83 5.93 -15.10
CA THR A 33 -8.78 6.24 -14.10
C THR A 33 -7.74 7.24 -14.60
N ASN A 34 -7.86 7.71 -15.85
CA ASN A 34 -7.00 8.73 -16.42
C ASN A 34 -7.57 10.13 -16.17
N GLY A 35 -6.78 11.01 -15.59
CA GLY A 35 -7.05 12.45 -15.63
C GLY A 35 -8.09 13.00 -14.66
N ASN A 36 -8.55 12.25 -13.65
CA ASN A 36 -9.23 12.79 -12.46
C ASN A 36 -10.60 13.47 -12.67
N GLU A 37 -11.13 13.52 -13.91
CA GLU A 37 -12.36 14.27 -14.23
C GLU A 37 -13.66 13.52 -13.89
N LYS A 38 -13.65 12.18 -13.98
CA LYS A 38 -14.87 11.35 -13.82
C LYS A 38 -14.83 10.42 -12.60
N VAL A 39 -13.68 9.84 -12.30
CA VAL A 39 -13.49 8.97 -11.13
C VAL A 39 -12.49 9.62 -10.19
N ARG A 40 -12.89 9.74 -8.93
CA ARG A 40 -12.00 10.17 -7.84
C ARG A 40 -11.65 9.01 -6.92
N PHE A 41 -12.54 8.04 -6.83
CA PHE A 41 -12.41 6.91 -5.91
C PHE A 41 -12.50 5.58 -6.64
N VAL A 42 -11.69 4.63 -6.22
CA VAL A 42 -11.83 3.22 -6.61
C VAL A 42 -12.25 2.44 -5.37
N SER A 43 -13.42 1.81 -5.41
CA SER A 43 -13.84 0.85 -4.39
C SER A 43 -13.39 -0.54 -4.79
N ILE A 44 -12.45 -1.10 -4.05
CA ILE A 44 -11.91 -2.44 -4.30
C ILE A 44 -12.63 -3.40 -3.34
N LYS A 45 -13.44 -4.31 -3.90
CA LYS A 45 -14.27 -5.22 -3.10
C LYS A 45 -13.57 -6.55 -2.85
N GLY A 46 -13.71 -7.06 -1.62
CA GLY A 46 -13.15 -8.35 -1.23
C GLY A 46 -11.63 -8.44 -1.33
N TYR A 47 -10.92 -7.32 -1.22
CA TYR A 47 -9.46 -7.26 -1.32
C TYR A 47 -8.78 -8.12 -0.25
N ASN A 48 -7.79 -8.91 -0.68
CA ASN A 48 -6.86 -9.62 0.18
C ASN A 48 -5.42 -9.33 -0.25
N SER A 49 -4.44 -9.59 0.62
CA SER A 49 -3.05 -9.27 0.34
C SER A 49 -2.11 -10.39 0.75
N ASP A 50 -0.99 -10.51 0.06
CA ASP A 50 0.07 -11.46 0.41
C ASP A 50 0.63 -11.20 1.83
N LYS A 51 0.44 -9.98 2.38
CA LYS A 51 0.86 -9.63 3.75
C LYS A 51 0.00 -10.31 4.82
N SER A 52 -1.29 -10.50 4.53
CA SER A 52 -2.23 -11.23 5.38
C SER A 52 -2.32 -12.70 4.99
N LEU A 53 -1.33 -13.24 4.25
CA LEU A 53 -1.38 -14.60 3.71
C LEU A 53 -2.68 -14.88 2.92
N ASN A 54 -3.24 -13.82 2.31
CA ASN A 54 -4.53 -13.84 1.62
C ASN A 54 -5.74 -14.21 2.48
N THR A 55 -5.61 -14.19 3.82
CA THR A 55 -6.66 -14.55 4.78
C THR A 55 -7.53 -13.37 5.22
N GLU A 56 -7.00 -12.15 5.19
CA GLU A 56 -7.84 -10.96 5.42
C GLU A 56 -8.66 -10.67 4.17
N VAL A 57 -9.96 -10.46 4.33
CA VAL A 57 -10.84 -9.96 3.27
C VAL A 57 -11.41 -8.62 3.72
N ALA A 58 -11.19 -7.58 2.91
CA ALA A 58 -11.67 -6.25 3.21
C ALA A 58 -12.12 -5.48 1.97
N ASP A 59 -13.11 -4.61 2.13
CA ASP A 59 -13.44 -3.61 1.11
C ASP A 59 -12.59 -2.36 1.33
N GLN A 60 -11.96 -1.86 0.27
CA GLN A 60 -11.14 -0.65 0.31
C GLN A 60 -11.80 0.46 -0.51
N VAL A 61 -11.65 1.70 -0.07
CA VAL A 61 -11.91 2.89 -0.90
C VAL A 61 -10.61 3.67 -1.05
N VAL A 62 -10.22 3.91 -2.29
CA VAL A 62 -8.92 4.48 -2.66
C VAL A 62 -9.14 5.76 -3.46
N ASN A 63 -8.61 6.88 -2.98
CA ASN A 63 -8.58 8.13 -3.73
C ASN A 63 -7.39 8.14 -4.68
N ILE A 64 -7.66 8.00 -5.98
CA ILE A 64 -6.64 7.96 -7.04
C ILE A 64 -6.15 9.35 -7.47
N ASN A 65 -6.77 10.42 -6.94
CA ASN A 65 -6.44 11.82 -7.23
C ASN A 65 -5.56 12.46 -6.14
N ALA A 66 -5.07 11.67 -5.18
CA ALA A 66 -4.25 12.18 -4.09
C ALA A 66 -2.96 12.82 -4.62
N ASN A 67 -2.73 14.09 -4.25
CA ASN A 67 -1.53 14.81 -4.66
C ASN A 67 -0.36 14.46 -3.72
N TYR A 68 0.50 13.55 -4.18
CA TYR A 68 1.67 13.08 -3.43
C TYR A 68 2.63 14.21 -3.02
N GLY A 69 2.87 15.19 -3.91
CA GLY A 69 3.74 16.33 -3.61
C GLY A 69 3.23 17.16 -2.44
N ASN A 70 1.95 17.56 -2.49
CA ASN A 70 1.32 18.29 -1.39
C ASN A 70 1.29 17.49 -0.07
N MET A 71 1.21 16.16 -0.16
CA MET A 71 1.26 15.30 1.02
C MET A 71 2.67 15.25 1.62
N LEU A 72 3.71 15.17 0.78
CA LEU A 72 5.10 15.25 1.22
C LEU A 72 5.40 16.56 1.94
N ASP A 73 4.96 17.69 1.39
CA ASP A 73 5.20 19.01 2.00
C ASP A 73 4.56 19.10 3.40
N LYS A 74 3.32 18.61 3.53
CA LYS A 74 2.61 18.57 4.81
C LYS A 74 3.24 17.59 5.81
N ASP A 75 3.76 16.47 5.33
CA ASP A 75 4.43 15.48 6.17
C ASP A 75 5.78 15.99 6.66
N ALA A 76 6.53 16.72 5.83
CA ALA A 76 7.78 17.36 6.22
C ALA A 76 7.55 18.37 7.35
N LEU A 77 6.52 19.21 7.25
CA LEU A 77 6.11 20.12 8.33
C LEU A 77 5.77 19.36 9.61
N THR A 78 5.03 18.26 9.50
CA THR A 78 4.62 17.45 10.65
C THR A 78 5.83 16.79 11.33
N LEU A 79 6.74 16.20 10.55
CA LEU A 79 7.97 15.57 11.05
C LEU A 79 8.94 16.57 11.69
N ASN A 80 9.01 17.81 11.18
CA ASN A 80 9.86 18.86 11.76
C ASN A 80 9.38 19.33 13.14
N ASN A 81 8.07 19.23 13.40
CA ASN A 81 7.46 19.67 14.65
C ASN A 81 7.33 18.56 15.72
N VAL A 82 7.71 17.31 15.40
CA VAL A 82 7.59 16.20 16.34
C VAL A 82 8.59 16.33 17.50
N VAL A 83 8.12 16.07 18.72
CA VAL A 83 8.92 16.06 19.94
C VAL A 83 8.95 14.63 20.49
N LEU A 84 10.08 13.93 20.32
CA LEU A 84 10.19 12.49 20.61
C LEU A 84 9.70 12.10 22.01
N LYS A 85 10.12 12.83 23.06
CA LYS A 85 9.72 12.55 24.44
C LYS A 85 8.22 12.66 24.69
N ARG A 86 7.56 13.64 24.04
CA ARG A 86 6.13 13.94 24.25
C ARG A 86 5.25 13.08 23.34
N ASP A 87 5.61 13.00 22.06
CA ASP A 87 4.73 12.50 21.01
C ASP A 87 4.97 11.02 20.69
N VAL A 88 6.19 10.50 20.93
CA VAL A 88 6.62 9.19 20.43
C VAL A 88 6.93 8.19 21.55
N GLU A 89 7.71 8.60 22.56
CA GLU A 89 8.10 7.73 23.66
C GLU A 89 6.94 7.04 24.39
N PRO A 90 5.77 7.69 24.65
CA PRO A 90 4.64 7.03 25.28
C PRO A 90 4.14 5.80 24.50
N LEU A 91 4.26 5.82 23.17
CA LEU A 91 3.84 4.71 22.31
C LEU A 91 4.79 3.51 22.40
N ILE A 92 6.05 3.70 22.79
CA ILE A 92 7.02 2.59 22.94
C ILE A 92 6.55 1.60 24.00
N ALA A 93 5.90 2.08 25.07
CA ALA A 93 5.45 1.26 26.17
C ALA A 93 4.31 0.30 25.76
N THR A 94 3.37 0.81 24.96
CA THR A 94 2.12 0.13 24.54
C THR A 94 2.21 -0.51 23.16
N TRP A 95 3.33 -0.34 22.46
CA TRP A 95 3.52 -0.95 21.15
C TRP A 95 3.49 -2.49 21.25
N ASP A 96 2.76 -3.11 20.32
CA ASP A 96 2.65 -4.57 20.24
C ASP A 96 3.90 -5.16 19.58
N TYR A 97 4.89 -5.55 20.40
CA TYR A 97 6.13 -6.15 19.92
C TYR A 97 5.98 -7.63 19.60
N GLU A 98 5.31 -8.39 20.47
CA GLU A 98 5.22 -9.84 20.37
C GLU A 98 4.20 -10.29 19.33
N GLY A 99 3.13 -9.54 19.10
CA GLY A 99 2.14 -9.82 18.07
C GLY A 99 2.66 -9.53 16.66
N LYS A 100 3.53 -8.50 16.50
CA LYS A 100 3.97 -8.02 15.18
C LYS A 100 5.34 -8.52 14.73
N TYR A 101 6.25 -8.80 15.65
CA TYR A 101 7.64 -9.09 15.30
C TYR A 101 8.11 -10.44 15.81
N ASP A 102 9.01 -11.04 15.05
CA ASP A 102 9.86 -12.11 15.52
C ASP A 102 11.12 -11.48 16.12
N LEU A 103 11.21 -11.54 17.46
CA LEU A 103 12.31 -10.94 18.23
C LEU A 103 13.59 -11.80 18.23
N ASN A 104 13.57 -12.98 17.60
CA ASN A 104 14.73 -13.85 17.43
C ASN A 104 15.49 -14.14 18.75
N GLY A 105 14.74 -14.37 19.84
CA GLY A 105 15.28 -14.67 21.17
C GLY A 105 15.67 -13.46 22.04
N VAL A 106 15.56 -12.22 21.53
CA VAL A 106 15.77 -11.01 22.33
C VAL A 106 14.56 -10.75 23.23
N SER A 107 14.80 -10.37 24.49
CA SER A 107 13.72 -10.01 25.40
C SER A 107 12.99 -8.76 24.92
N VAL A 108 11.68 -8.68 25.17
CA VAL A 108 10.88 -7.48 24.83
C VAL A 108 11.46 -6.23 25.50
N ALA A 109 11.98 -6.36 26.73
CA ALA A 109 12.57 -5.25 27.47
C ALA A 109 13.83 -4.69 26.79
N ASP A 110 14.75 -5.58 26.37
CA ASP A 110 15.97 -5.18 25.68
C ASP A 110 15.65 -4.59 24.30
N PHE A 111 14.70 -5.19 23.59
CA PHE A 111 14.27 -4.68 22.29
C PHE A 111 13.63 -3.29 22.41
N LYS A 112 12.78 -3.06 23.41
CA LYS A 112 12.22 -1.72 23.73
C LYS A 112 13.31 -0.69 23.98
N LYS A 113 14.36 -1.05 24.72
CA LYS A 113 15.52 -0.17 24.96
C LYS A 113 16.23 0.18 23.65
N GLN A 114 16.51 -0.79 22.80
CA GLN A 114 17.15 -0.57 21.49
C GLN A 114 16.29 0.31 20.57
N VAL A 115 14.96 0.14 20.60
CA VAL A 115 14.03 0.99 19.85
C VAL A 115 14.07 2.43 20.35
N LYS A 116 14.11 2.64 21.66
CA LYS A 116 14.23 3.97 22.27
C LYS A 116 15.54 4.65 21.88
N GLU A 117 16.65 3.93 21.94
CA GLU A 117 17.98 4.44 21.54
C GLU A 117 18.05 4.79 20.05
N ALA A 118 17.25 4.13 19.21
CA ALA A 118 17.22 4.36 17.77
C ALA A 118 16.31 5.53 17.33
N LEU A 119 15.55 6.16 18.24
CA LEU A 119 14.54 7.18 17.88
C LEU A 119 15.12 8.39 17.12
N GLU A 120 16.22 8.95 17.60
CA GLU A 120 16.84 10.15 17.00
C GLU A 120 17.31 9.87 15.56
N ILE A 121 18.01 8.76 15.37
CA ILE A 121 18.49 8.32 14.05
C ILE A 121 17.30 8.00 13.13
N ALA A 122 16.25 7.35 13.66
CA ALA A 122 15.04 7.05 12.91
C ALA A 122 14.33 8.32 12.43
N LEU A 123 14.22 9.33 13.30
CA LEU A 123 13.62 10.63 12.96
C LEU A 123 14.44 11.37 11.90
N GLN A 124 15.76 11.39 12.05
CA GLN A 124 16.65 12.02 11.06
C GLN A 124 16.50 11.38 9.68
N GLU A 125 16.45 10.04 9.60
CA GLU A 125 16.25 9.32 8.34
C GLU A 125 14.83 9.50 7.76
N LEU A 126 13.82 9.77 8.58
CA LEU A 126 12.47 10.09 8.11
C LEU A 126 12.39 11.51 7.53
N ARG A 127 13.10 12.47 8.12
CA ARG A 127 13.21 13.85 7.60
C ARG A 127 14.05 13.93 6.32
N ASN A 128 14.99 13.01 6.14
CA ASN A 128 15.91 12.97 5.01
C ASN A 128 15.84 11.59 4.32
N PRO A 129 14.74 11.27 3.64
CA PRO A 129 14.60 9.98 2.98
C PRO A 129 15.65 9.82 1.88
N LYS A 130 16.28 8.64 1.82
CA LYS A 130 17.23 8.33 0.75
C LYS A 130 16.50 8.28 -0.59
N THR A 131 16.94 9.06 -1.56
CA THR A 131 16.48 9.03 -2.95
C THR A 131 17.24 7.94 -3.71
N GLY A 132 16.72 6.72 -3.68
CA GLY A 132 17.23 5.64 -4.54
C GLY A 132 16.32 5.44 -5.74
N SER A 133 16.89 5.44 -6.95
CA SER A 133 16.22 4.85 -8.11
C SER A 133 16.38 3.32 -8.02
N ARG A 134 15.28 2.60 -7.84
CA ARG A 134 15.24 1.16 -8.11
C ARG A 134 14.65 0.97 -9.49
N GLU A 135 15.25 0.09 -10.28
CA GLU A 135 14.61 -0.38 -11.50
C GLU A 135 13.26 -0.99 -11.13
N SER A 136 12.20 -0.51 -11.78
CA SER A 136 10.85 -1.00 -11.57
C SER A 136 10.44 -1.86 -12.76
N ASN A 137 9.80 -2.99 -12.46
CA ASN A 137 9.14 -3.84 -13.47
C ASN A 137 7.69 -3.39 -13.72
N ASP A 138 7.34 -2.17 -13.29
CA ASP A 138 6.02 -1.60 -13.48
C ASP A 138 5.96 -0.85 -14.81
N ILE A 139 4.99 -1.22 -15.63
CA ILE A 139 4.51 -0.42 -16.75
C ILE A 139 3.33 0.39 -16.24
N TRP A 140 3.51 1.71 -16.14
CA TRP A 140 2.43 2.61 -15.74
C TRP A 140 1.51 2.85 -16.93
N LEU A 141 0.22 2.54 -16.75
CA LEU A 141 -0.82 2.77 -17.76
C LEU A 141 -1.35 4.21 -17.68
N ASN A 142 -1.36 4.77 -16.46
CA ASN A 142 -1.65 6.16 -16.14
C ASN A 142 -1.16 6.45 -14.70
N LYS A 143 -1.58 7.55 -14.07
CA LYS A 143 -1.15 7.90 -12.69
C LYS A 143 -1.67 6.96 -11.59
N ALA A 144 -2.76 6.23 -11.87
CA ALA A 144 -3.46 5.39 -10.91
C ALA A 144 -3.22 3.89 -11.14
N LEU A 145 -2.85 3.48 -12.35
CA LEU A 145 -2.73 2.07 -12.74
C LEU A 145 -1.31 1.71 -13.14
N ALA A 146 -0.81 0.62 -12.56
CA ALA A 146 0.48 0.05 -12.90
C ALA A 146 0.36 -1.47 -13.08
N PHE A 147 0.91 -1.99 -14.17
CA PHE A 147 1.02 -3.42 -14.42
C PHE A 147 2.45 -3.88 -14.18
N ASN A 148 2.63 -4.87 -13.31
CA ASN A 148 3.96 -5.39 -12.98
C ASN A 148 4.30 -6.59 -13.86
N THR A 149 5.34 -6.49 -14.69
CA THR A 149 5.67 -7.53 -15.68
C THR A 149 6.27 -8.80 -15.07
N ASN A 150 6.74 -8.76 -13.82
CA ASN A 150 7.28 -9.94 -13.14
C ASN A 150 6.19 -10.75 -12.44
N THR A 151 5.27 -10.07 -11.75
CA THR A 151 4.17 -10.72 -11.03
C THR A 151 2.93 -10.90 -11.89
N LEU A 152 2.88 -10.25 -13.05
CA LEU A 152 1.74 -10.20 -13.97
C LEU A 152 0.46 -9.65 -13.33
N ARG A 153 0.60 -8.82 -12.29
CA ARG A 153 -0.53 -8.24 -11.57
C ARG A 153 -0.70 -6.76 -11.86
N LEU A 154 -1.93 -6.37 -12.15
CA LEU A 154 -2.39 -4.99 -12.20
C LEU A 154 -2.58 -4.45 -10.79
N SER A 155 -2.22 -3.18 -10.58
CA SER A 155 -2.39 -2.51 -9.30
C SER A 155 -3.01 -1.12 -9.45
N VAL A 156 -3.83 -0.75 -8.48
CA VAL A 156 -4.33 0.61 -8.27
C VAL A 156 -3.45 1.32 -7.24
N PHE A 157 -3.04 2.54 -7.55
CA PHE A 157 -2.25 3.41 -6.70
C PHE A 157 -3.08 4.62 -6.27
N GLY A 158 -3.09 4.90 -4.97
CA GLY A 158 -3.81 6.06 -4.43
C GLY A 158 -3.81 6.09 -2.91
N ALA A 159 -4.48 7.10 -2.34
CA ALA A 159 -4.63 7.24 -0.90
C ALA A 159 -5.78 6.36 -0.39
N SER A 160 -5.49 5.46 0.54
CA SER A 160 -6.49 4.69 1.28
C SER A 160 -7.36 5.63 2.10
N ILE A 161 -8.66 5.66 1.82
CA ILE A 161 -9.64 6.50 2.53
C ILE A 161 -10.36 5.69 3.60
N SER A 162 -10.81 4.49 3.24
CA SER A 162 -11.48 3.60 4.20
C SER A 162 -11.18 2.14 3.89
N LYS A 163 -11.25 1.33 4.95
CA LYS A 163 -11.13 -0.11 4.93
C LYS A 163 -12.24 -0.70 5.79
N THR A 164 -13.04 -1.59 5.22
CA THR A 164 -14.05 -2.35 5.96
C THR A 164 -13.63 -3.81 5.96
N VAL A 165 -13.14 -4.30 7.10
CA VAL A 165 -12.76 -5.71 7.25
C VAL A 165 -14.02 -6.57 7.29
N LYS A 166 -14.10 -7.54 6.40
CA LYS A 166 -15.15 -8.58 6.36
C LYS A 166 -14.70 -9.85 7.07
N GLN A 167 -13.40 -10.15 6.97
CA GLN A 167 -12.74 -11.26 7.64
C GLN A 167 -11.38 -10.81 8.14
N GLU A 168 -11.13 -10.99 9.43
CA GLU A 168 -9.82 -10.73 10.05
C GLU A 168 -8.76 -11.66 9.48
N GLY A 169 -7.58 -11.11 9.18
CA GLY A 169 -6.47 -11.88 8.61
C GLY A 169 -5.42 -12.28 9.63
N VAL A 170 -4.70 -13.34 9.28
CA VAL A 170 -3.47 -13.77 9.94
C VAL A 170 -2.28 -13.08 9.28
N TYR A 171 -1.47 -12.40 10.08
CA TYR A 171 -0.29 -11.69 9.61
C TYR A 171 0.96 -12.42 10.07
N LYS A 172 1.90 -12.64 9.16
CA LYS A 172 3.21 -13.21 9.51
C LYS A 172 3.99 -12.22 10.38
N LYS A 173 4.58 -12.72 11.46
CA LYS A 173 5.56 -11.95 12.24
C LYS A 173 6.80 -11.73 11.39
N VAL A 174 7.33 -10.51 11.41
CA VAL A 174 8.51 -10.15 10.61
C VAL A 174 9.70 -9.84 11.51
N LYS A 175 10.88 -10.32 11.11
CA LYS A 175 12.14 -9.86 11.72
C LYS A 175 12.37 -8.41 11.31
N SER A 176 12.32 -7.49 12.26
CA SER A 176 12.51 -6.06 12.03
C SER A 176 13.62 -5.51 12.91
N ALA A 177 14.50 -4.72 12.34
CA ALA A 177 15.52 -4.01 13.11
C ALA A 177 14.86 -2.99 14.06
N PRO A 178 15.43 -2.73 15.26
CA PRO A 178 14.90 -1.73 16.20
C PRO A 178 14.70 -0.35 15.56
N LYS A 179 15.62 0.08 14.69
CA LYS A 179 15.47 1.34 13.93
C LYS A 179 14.23 1.36 13.03
N THR A 180 13.90 0.24 12.39
CA THR A 180 12.70 0.13 11.56
C THR A 180 11.44 0.22 12.41
N VAL A 181 11.44 -0.42 13.58
CA VAL A 181 10.33 -0.33 14.54
C VAL A 181 10.19 1.10 15.09
N ALA A 182 11.31 1.76 15.44
CA ALA A 182 11.33 3.17 15.84
C ALA A 182 10.69 4.07 14.77
N LYS A 183 11.01 3.88 13.48
CA LYS A 183 10.36 4.61 12.39
C LYS A 183 8.86 4.35 12.33
N GLN A 184 8.42 3.10 12.51
CA GLN A 184 7.00 2.76 12.51
C GLN A 184 6.25 3.42 13.67
N ILE A 185 6.87 3.49 14.85
CA ILE A 185 6.30 4.19 16.01
C ILE A 185 6.20 5.69 15.76
N ILE A 186 7.26 6.33 15.22
CA ILE A 186 7.23 7.74 14.84
C ILE A 186 6.13 7.99 13.80
N GLN A 187 6.05 7.16 12.76
CA GLN A 187 5.00 7.25 11.74
C GLN A 187 3.60 7.05 12.33
N LYS A 188 3.45 6.22 13.36
CA LYS A 188 2.16 6.07 14.05
C LYS A 188 1.82 7.30 14.90
N ALA A 189 2.81 7.95 15.49
CA ALA A 189 2.61 9.19 16.26
C ALA A 189 2.19 10.37 15.38
N VAL A 190 2.84 10.53 14.23
CA VAL A 190 2.63 11.69 13.33
C VAL A 190 1.55 11.47 12.28
N GLU A 191 1.15 10.22 12.06
CA GLU A 191 0.18 9.79 11.04
C GLU A 191 0.38 10.49 9.69
N PRO A 192 1.55 10.30 9.04
CA PRO A 192 1.90 11.03 7.84
C PRO A 192 0.90 10.71 6.74
N ARG A 193 0.50 11.74 5.99
CA ARG A 193 -0.48 11.62 4.91
C ARG A 193 0.01 10.64 3.86
N THR A 194 1.30 10.64 3.55
CA THR A 194 1.92 9.69 2.63
C THR A 194 1.79 8.23 3.07
N ALA A 195 1.58 7.92 4.36
CA ALA A 195 1.30 6.54 4.80
C ALA A 195 -0.08 6.03 4.37
N GLN A 196 -0.97 6.92 3.93
CA GLN A 196 -2.23 6.54 3.29
C GLN A 196 -2.02 6.11 1.83
N ILE A 197 -0.98 6.60 1.17
CA ILE A 197 -0.66 6.23 -0.21
C ILE A 197 -0.20 4.78 -0.25
N ARG A 198 -0.93 3.95 -0.99
CA ARG A 198 -0.68 2.52 -1.09
C ARG A 198 -0.90 2.04 -2.50
N ARG A 199 -0.27 0.90 -2.79
CA ARG A 199 -0.54 0.08 -3.96
C ARG A 199 -1.48 -1.04 -3.53
N PHE A 200 -2.56 -1.20 -4.27
CA PHE A 200 -3.54 -2.27 -4.12
C PHE A 200 -3.45 -3.15 -5.36
N THR A 201 -2.90 -4.34 -5.18
CA THR A 201 -2.73 -5.29 -6.27
C THR A 201 -4.01 -6.08 -6.45
N MET A 202 -4.50 -6.17 -7.69
CA MET A 202 -5.79 -6.79 -8.01
C MET A 202 -5.53 -8.14 -8.67
N ASP A 203 -6.23 -9.17 -8.22
CA ASP A 203 -6.17 -10.51 -8.83
C ASP A 203 -7.44 -10.83 -9.66
N ASN A 204 -8.40 -9.91 -9.70
CA ASN A 204 -9.64 -10.08 -10.45
C ASN A 204 -10.14 -8.71 -11.00
N LEU A 205 -10.71 -8.71 -12.21
CA LEU A 205 -11.35 -7.55 -12.85
C LEU A 205 -12.81 -7.82 -13.25
N SER A 206 -13.41 -8.91 -12.76
CA SER A 206 -14.73 -9.40 -13.19
C SER A 206 -15.89 -8.46 -12.88
N ILE A 207 -15.70 -7.52 -11.95
CA ILE A 207 -16.67 -6.48 -11.60
C ILE A 207 -16.01 -5.16 -11.94
N MET A 208 -16.55 -4.41 -12.90
CA MET A 208 -16.22 -3.01 -13.16
C MET A 208 -17.52 -2.24 -13.31
N LYS A 209 -17.89 -1.46 -12.28
CA LYS A 209 -19.14 -0.69 -12.26
C LYS A 209 -18.88 0.74 -11.81
N MET A 210 -19.60 1.69 -12.40
CA MET A 210 -19.55 3.09 -12.00
C MET A 210 -20.71 3.39 -11.04
N ASP A 211 -20.41 4.05 -9.93
CA ASP A 211 -21.37 4.63 -8.99
C ASP A 211 -20.97 6.08 -8.71
N GLY A 212 -21.53 7.01 -9.49
CA GLY A 212 -21.15 8.42 -9.47
C GLY A 212 -19.66 8.62 -9.80
N GLU A 213 -18.90 9.18 -8.85
CA GLU A 213 -17.45 9.40 -8.95
C GLU A 213 -16.61 8.19 -8.48
N THR A 214 -17.26 7.06 -8.17
CA THR A 214 -16.61 5.85 -7.66
C THR A 214 -16.63 4.74 -8.71
N LEU A 215 -15.47 4.15 -8.99
CA LEU A 215 -15.32 2.93 -9.77
C LEU A 215 -15.23 1.73 -8.83
N GLU A 216 -16.20 0.84 -8.86
CA GLU A 216 -16.15 -0.44 -8.15
C GLU A 216 -15.39 -1.48 -8.98
N ILE A 217 -14.37 -2.09 -8.37
CA ILE A 217 -13.57 -3.17 -8.95
C ILE A 217 -13.50 -4.35 -7.98
N GLY A 218 -13.56 -5.58 -8.50
CA GLY A 218 -13.18 -6.76 -7.72
C GLY A 218 -11.70 -6.69 -7.31
N GLY A 219 -11.37 -7.11 -6.09
CA GLY A 219 -9.98 -7.11 -5.62
C GLY A 219 -9.52 -8.40 -4.95
N GLY A 220 -10.42 -9.33 -4.66
CA GLY A 220 -10.07 -10.59 -4.03
C GLY A 220 -9.50 -11.60 -5.02
N GLN A 221 -8.54 -12.40 -4.55
CA GLN A 221 -8.22 -13.69 -5.17
C GLN A 221 -9.50 -14.53 -5.23
N THR A 222 -9.83 -15.04 -6.42
CA THR A 222 -10.93 -15.98 -6.62
C THR A 222 -10.65 -17.27 -5.82
N GLU A 223 -11.64 -17.63 -5.00
CA GLU A 223 -11.74 -18.80 -4.13
C GLU A 223 -10.68 -18.90 -3.02
N GLY A 224 -11.14 -18.59 -1.81
CA GLY A 224 -10.47 -18.99 -0.58
C GLY A 224 -10.22 -20.49 -0.61
N VAL A 225 -8.94 -20.86 -0.67
CA VAL A 225 -8.49 -22.20 -0.34
C VAL A 225 -9.07 -22.55 1.02
N GLU A 226 -9.96 -23.54 1.07
CA GLU A 226 -10.36 -24.18 2.32
C GLU A 226 -9.08 -24.68 3.02
N ILE A 227 -8.66 -23.97 4.06
CA ILE A 227 -7.66 -24.50 5.00
C ILE A 227 -8.43 -25.49 5.87
N LYS A 228 -8.47 -26.75 5.45
CA LYS A 228 -8.84 -27.84 6.35
C LYS A 228 -7.75 -27.94 7.42
N ALA A 229 -8.21 -28.00 8.67
CA ALA A 229 -7.38 -28.13 9.88
C ALA A 229 -6.44 -29.34 9.81
#